data_AF-A0AA50VK05-F1
#
_entry.id   AF-A0AA50VK05-F1
#
_cell.length_a   1.000
_cell.length_b   1.000
_cell.length_c   1.000
_cell.angle_alpha   90.00
_cell.angle_beta   90.00
_cell.angle_gamma   90.00
#
_symmetry.space_group_name_H-M   'P 1'
#
loop_
_entity.id
_entity.type
_entity.pdbx_description
1 polymer ?
#
loop_
_entity_poly.entity_id
_entity_poly.type
_entity_poly.pdbx_seq_one_letter_code
_entity_poly.pdbx_strand_id
1 'polypeptide(L)'
;DESGPISPLHDIPLWADCQRRLVNMVVEIPRWSNAKMEISLGEPLNPIKQDVKKGALRFVNNVFPHHGYIWNYGALPQTWEDPRHIDSGTGARGDNDPIDVIEIGQRVARRGDVFAVKILGTLALIDEGETDWKVIAIDARDPAADSLNDVADVE
;
A
#
# COMPACT_ATOMS: atom_id res chain seq x y z
N ASP A 1 16.07 15.39 -5.92
CA ASP A 1 16.07 16.53 -6.87
C ASP A 1 16.61 17.75 -6.13
N GLU A 2 16.62 18.93 -6.76
CA GLU A 2 17.12 20.18 -6.15
C GLU A 2 16.32 20.62 -4.89
N SER A 3 15.17 19.98 -4.61
CA SER A 3 14.32 20.22 -3.43
C SER A 3 14.64 19.38 -2.19
N GLY A 4 15.58 18.43 -2.28
CA GLY A 4 15.96 17.56 -1.16
C GLY A 4 14.99 16.38 -0.91
N PRO A 5 15.23 15.58 0.15
CA PRO A 5 14.35 14.46 0.50
C PRO A 5 13.01 14.94 1.05
N ILE A 6 11.94 14.21 0.74
CA ILE A 6 10.57 14.47 1.20
C ILE A 6 10.02 13.27 1.98
N SER A 7 9.00 13.49 2.80
CA SER A 7 8.28 12.42 3.48
C SER A 7 7.37 11.65 2.52
N PRO A 8 7.50 10.31 2.39
CA PRO A 8 6.55 9.52 1.62
C PRO A 8 5.17 9.43 2.28
N LEU A 9 5.07 9.76 3.57
CA LEU A 9 3.79 9.77 4.28
C LEU A 9 3.03 11.08 4.09
N HIS A 10 3.73 12.20 4.21
CA HIS A 10 3.09 13.51 4.36
C HIS A 10 3.19 14.38 3.11
N ASP A 11 4.30 14.31 2.36
CA ASP A 11 4.63 15.29 1.32
C ASP A 11 4.23 14.84 -0.08
N ILE A 12 3.98 13.54 -0.28
CA ILE A 12 3.41 13.03 -1.54
C ILE A 12 1.90 13.26 -1.50
N PRO A 13 1.31 14.01 -2.46
CA PRO A 13 -0.12 14.22 -2.49
C PRO A 13 -0.88 12.90 -2.66
N LEU A 14 -1.97 12.69 -1.91
CA LEU A 14 -2.85 11.53 -2.12
C LEU A 14 -3.38 11.49 -3.56
N TRP A 15 -3.90 12.61 -4.05
CA TRP A 15 -4.48 12.69 -5.39
C TRP A 15 -3.40 13.00 -6.44
N ALA A 16 -3.22 12.08 -7.38
CA ALA A 16 -2.44 12.33 -8.59
C ALA A 16 -3.25 13.12 -9.62
N ASP A 17 -4.54 12.79 -9.74
CA ASP A 17 -5.51 13.47 -10.61
C ASP A 17 -6.93 13.27 -10.05
N CYS A 18 -7.50 14.34 -9.48
CA CYS A 18 -8.86 14.29 -8.92
C CYS A 18 -9.95 14.07 -9.99
N GLN A 19 -9.75 14.58 -11.22
CA GLN A 19 -10.75 14.47 -12.29
C GLN A 19 -10.84 13.04 -12.81
N ARG A 20 -9.68 12.38 -12.92
CA ARG A 20 -9.57 10.97 -13.35
C ARG A 20 -9.69 9.99 -12.18
N ARG A 21 -9.89 10.48 -10.96
CA ARG A 21 -9.95 9.69 -9.71
C ARG A 21 -8.71 8.80 -9.52
N LEU A 22 -7.53 9.32 -9.83
CA LEU A 22 -6.27 8.63 -9.66
C LEU A 22 -5.56 9.09 -8.38
N VAL A 23 -5.05 8.13 -7.61
CA VAL A 23 -4.30 8.39 -6.38
C VAL A 23 -2.84 7.97 -6.54
N ASN A 24 -1.92 8.65 -5.86
CA ASN A 24 -0.54 8.19 -5.77
C ASN A 24 -0.45 7.01 -4.81
N MET A 25 0.22 5.94 -5.24
CA MET A 25 0.65 4.85 -4.37
C MET A 25 2.16 5.00 -4.11
N VAL A 26 2.58 4.77 -2.87
CA VAL A 26 4.00 4.60 -2.52
C VAL A 26 4.27 3.11 -2.40
N VAL A 27 5.18 2.57 -3.22
CA VAL A 27 5.52 1.15 -3.18
C VAL A 27 6.55 0.85 -2.11
N GLU A 28 6.25 -0.08 -1.21
CA GLU A 28 7.15 -0.51 -0.14
C GLU A 28 7.80 -1.86 -0.47
N ILE A 29 7.00 -2.79 -0.99
CA ILE A 29 7.39 -4.18 -1.21
C ILE A 29 7.10 -4.56 -2.67
N PRO A 30 8.14 -4.75 -3.50
CA PRO A 30 7.99 -5.30 -4.84
C PRO A 30 7.33 -6.68 -4.84
N ARG A 31 6.50 -6.95 -5.86
CA ARG A 31 5.95 -8.30 -6.09
C ARG A 31 7.05 -9.37 -6.12
N TRP A 32 6.75 -10.52 -5.52
CA TRP A 32 7.60 -11.69 -5.33
C TRP A 32 8.86 -11.45 -4.49
N SER A 33 8.80 -10.48 -3.57
CA SER A 33 9.82 -10.29 -2.55
C SER A 33 9.29 -10.59 -1.14
N ASN A 34 10.19 -10.85 -0.19
CA ASN A 34 9.84 -11.30 1.17
C ASN A 34 10.16 -10.29 2.27
N ALA A 35 11.07 -9.34 2.03
CA ALA A 35 11.47 -8.37 3.05
C ALA A 35 10.25 -7.50 3.40
N LYS A 36 9.83 -7.50 4.68
CA LYS A 36 8.72 -6.64 5.11
C LYS A 36 9.26 -5.22 5.27
N MET A 37 8.82 -4.33 4.38
CA MET A 37 9.25 -2.95 4.33
C MET A 37 8.05 -2.07 4.57
N GLU A 38 8.26 -0.97 5.28
CA GLU A 38 7.19 -0.08 5.70
C GLU A 38 7.71 1.36 5.81
N ILE A 39 6.87 2.32 5.51
CA ILE A 39 7.05 3.74 5.82
C ILE A 39 7.19 3.86 7.34
N SER A 40 8.35 4.36 7.80
CA SER A 40 8.60 4.49 9.23
C SER A 40 7.83 5.67 9.83
N LEU A 41 6.86 5.42 10.71
CA LEU A 41 6.14 6.49 11.42
C LEU A 41 7.00 7.26 12.42
N GLY A 42 8.02 6.62 12.98
CA GLY A 42 8.84 7.18 14.07
C GLY A 42 10.12 7.92 13.64
N GLU A 43 10.42 7.98 12.34
CA GLU A 43 11.67 8.59 11.85
C GLU A 43 11.38 9.87 11.05
N PRO A 44 12.23 10.92 11.15
CA PRO A 44 12.08 12.12 10.36
C PRO A 44 12.03 11.81 8.86
N LEU A 45 11.10 12.44 8.14
CA LEU A 45 10.84 12.21 6.71
C LEU A 45 10.37 10.79 6.37
N ASN A 46 9.94 10.01 7.36
CA ASN A 46 9.27 8.71 7.20
C ASN A 46 9.89 7.76 6.16
N PRO A 47 11.21 7.50 6.19
CA PRO A 47 11.84 6.63 5.20
C PRO A 47 11.23 5.22 5.22
N ILE A 48 11.20 4.57 4.06
CA ILE A 48 10.85 3.15 3.96
C ILE A 48 12.01 2.34 4.53
N LYS A 49 11.73 1.54 5.57
CA LYS A 49 12.72 0.68 6.21
C LYS A 49 12.18 -0.73 6.43
N GLN A 50 13.09 -1.67 6.68
CA GLN A 50 12.67 -3.03 6.95
C GLN A 50 12.20 -3.17 8.40
N ASP A 51 11.05 -3.79 8.60
CA ASP A 51 10.53 -4.12 9.93
C ASP A 51 11.53 -5.04 10.67
N VAL A 52 11.66 -4.83 11.98
CA VAL A 52 12.52 -5.60 12.87
C VAL A 52 11.67 -6.27 13.94
N LYS A 53 11.57 -7.60 13.86
CA LYS A 53 10.85 -8.42 14.85
C LYS A 53 11.84 -9.21 15.68
N LYS A 54 11.79 -9.04 17.02
CA LYS A 54 12.69 -9.72 17.99
C LYS A 54 14.19 -9.51 17.69
N GLY A 55 14.55 -8.31 17.25
CA GLY A 55 15.94 -7.93 16.96
C GLY A 55 16.50 -8.45 15.63
N ALA A 56 15.67 -9.08 14.79
CA ALA A 56 16.06 -9.54 13.45
C ALA A 56 15.20 -8.89 12.38
N LEU A 57 15.77 -8.70 11.19
CA LEU A 57 15.06 -8.24 10.00
C LEU A 57 13.90 -9.20 9.68
N ARG A 58 12.69 -8.66 9.52
CA ARG A 58 11.50 -9.45 9.26
C ARG A 58 11.38 -9.79 7.78
N PHE A 59 11.10 -11.05 7.52
CA PHE A 59 10.72 -11.56 6.20
C PHE A 59 9.37 -12.28 6.32
N VAL A 60 8.48 -12.04 5.35
CA VAL A 60 7.24 -12.81 5.21
C VAL A 60 7.57 -14.17 4.62
N ASN A 61 6.94 -15.22 5.14
CA ASN A 61 7.15 -16.59 4.68
C ASN A 61 6.44 -16.83 3.35
N ASN A 62 6.99 -17.75 2.55
CA ASN A 62 6.27 -18.29 1.41
C ASN A 62 5.22 -19.28 1.92
N VAL A 63 3.95 -19.05 1.56
CA VAL A 63 2.83 -19.96 1.85
C VAL A 63 2.37 -20.53 0.52
N PHE A 64 2.57 -21.83 0.31
CA PHE A 64 2.28 -22.48 -0.98
C PHE A 64 0.83 -22.20 -1.45
N PRO A 65 0.59 -21.88 -2.74
CA PRO A 65 1.55 -21.84 -3.87
C PRO A 65 2.30 -20.50 -4.07
N HIS A 66 2.29 -19.61 -3.08
CA HIS A 66 2.67 -18.20 -3.24
C HIS A 66 4.16 -17.99 -2.94
N HIS A 67 4.77 -17.02 -3.64
CA HIS A 67 6.14 -16.59 -3.40
C HIS A 67 6.15 -15.12 -2.95
N GLY A 68 6.49 -14.88 -1.70
CA GLY A 68 6.50 -13.55 -1.09
C GLY A 68 5.15 -12.85 -1.19
N TYR A 69 5.19 -11.52 -1.34
CA TYR A 69 4.02 -10.73 -1.70
C TYR A 69 3.65 -10.99 -3.15
N ILE A 70 2.42 -11.42 -3.44
CA ILE A 70 2.00 -11.75 -4.81
C ILE A 70 1.52 -10.54 -5.63
N TRP A 71 1.64 -9.34 -5.07
CA TRP A 71 1.34 -8.04 -5.70
C TRP A 71 2.44 -7.03 -5.39
N ASN A 72 2.47 -5.90 -6.10
CA ASN A 72 3.20 -4.74 -5.58
C ASN A 72 2.41 -4.22 -4.37
N TYR A 73 3.08 -4.05 -3.25
CA TYR A 73 2.44 -3.69 -1.99
C TYR A 73 3.04 -2.39 -1.46
N GLY A 74 2.19 -1.58 -0.84
CA GLY A 74 2.58 -0.34 -0.20
C GLY A 74 1.35 0.38 0.33
N ALA A 75 1.39 1.71 0.35
CA ALA A 75 0.34 2.49 1.00
C ALA A 75 -0.05 3.75 0.21
N LEU A 76 -1.22 4.31 0.55
CA LEU A 76 -1.65 5.64 0.11
C LEU A 76 -1.08 6.72 1.04
N PRO A 77 -0.32 7.69 0.51
CA PRO A 77 0.19 8.78 1.32
C PRO A 77 -0.97 9.68 1.79
N GLN A 78 -0.73 10.43 2.87
CA GLN A 78 -1.73 11.33 3.47
C GLN A 78 -3.03 10.64 3.91
N THR A 79 -2.96 9.35 4.24
CA THR A 79 -4.03 8.57 4.85
C THR A 79 -3.58 8.03 6.20
N TRP A 80 -4.54 7.65 7.06
CA TRP A 80 -4.26 7.08 8.37
C TRP A 80 -5.47 6.33 8.91
N GLU A 81 -5.27 5.06 9.27
CA GLU A 81 -6.23 4.22 9.99
C GLU A 81 -6.21 4.60 11.48
N ASP A 82 -7.06 5.54 11.89
CA ASP A 82 -7.04 6.09 13.26
C ASP A 82 -7.32 5.00 14.32
N PRO A 83 -6.36 4.67 15.21
CA PRO A 83 -6.51 3.63 16.24
C PRO A 83 -7.51 4.00 17.34
N ARG A 84 -8.08 5.20 17.30
CA ARG A 84 -9.13 5.67 18.22
C ARG A 84 -10.52 5.57 17.58
N HIS A 85 -10.60 5.40 16.28
CA HIS A 85 -11.85 5.19 15.55
C HIS A 85 -12.21 3.71 15.55
N ILE A 86 -13.47 3.35 15.78
CA ILE A 86 -13.98 2.00 15.54
C ILE A 86 -14.70 2.02 14.21
N ASP A 87 -14.16 1.30 13.23
CA ASP A 87 -14.79 1.18 11.92
C ASP A 87 -16.10 0.40 12.02
N SER A 88 -17.12 0.87 11.32
CA SER A 88 -18.46 0.27 11.37
C SER A 88 -18.57 -1.02 10.55
N GLY A 89 -17.71 -1.23 9.56
CA GLY A 89 -17.68 -2.42 8.71
C GLY A 89 -16.97 -3.60 9.37
N THR A 90 -15.91 -3.34 10.14
CA THR A 90 -15.13 -4.38 10.83
C THR A 90 -15.49 -4.52 12.32
N GLY A 91 -15.99 -3.46 12.95
CA GLY A 91 -16.16 -3.39 14.40
C GLY A 91 -14.85 -3.28 15.20
N ALA A 92 -13.73 -3.02 14.52
CA ALA A 92 -12.38 -2.94 15.10
C ALA A 92 -11.78 -1.53 14.98
N ARG A 93 -10.69 -1.27 15.72
CA ARG A 93 -9.94 -0.01 15.64
C ARG A 93 -8.93 -0.04 14.50
N GLY A 94 -8.60 1.10 13.90
CA GLY A 94 -7.54 1.18 12.90
C GLY A 94 -6.18 0.70 13.42
N ASP A 95 -5.35 0.17 12.53
CA ASP A 95 -4.02 -0.39 12.82
C ASP A 95 -2.91 0.67 13.02
N ASN A 96 -3.28 1.96 12.99
CA ASN A 96 -2.40 3.10 13.18
C ASN A 96 -1.40 3.36 12.03
N ASP A 97 -1.58 2.73 10.87
CA ASP A 97 -0.76 2.93 9.68
C ASP A 97 -1.53 3.67 8.55
N PRO A 98 -0.85 4.09 7.46
CA PRO A 98 -1.54 4.59 6.27
C PRO A 98 -2.28 3.44 5.58
N ILE A 99 -3.39 3.74 4.89
CA ILE A 99 -4.21 2.73 4.22
C ILE A 99 -3.36 1.95 3.19
N ASP A 100 -3.41 0.63 3.31
CA ASP A 100 -2.65 -0.30 2.48
C ASP A 100 -3.22 -0.46 1.06
N VAL A 101 -2.32 -0.72 0.11
CA VAL A 101 -2.63 -0.91 -1.31
C VAL A 101 -1.99 -2.18 -1.84
N ILE A 102 -2.81 -2.97 -2.51
CA ILE A 102 -2.46 -4.11 -3.32
C ILE A 102 -2.60 -3.70 -4.80
N GLU A 103 -1.46 -3.52 -5.47
CA GLU A 103 -1.43 -3.13 -6.88
C GLU A 103 -1.20 -4.35 -7.79
N ILE A 104 -2.15 -4.58 -8.70
CA ILE A 104 -2.33 -5.85 -9.41
C ILE A 104 -1.77 -5.85 -10.85
N GLY A 105 -1.20 -4.74 -11.31
CA GLY A 105 -0.67 -4.60 -12.66
C GLY A 105 0.49 -5.53 -12.97
N GLN A 106 0.80 -5.70 -14.24
CA GLN A 106 1.79 -6.67 -14.71
C GLN A 106 3.23 -6.30 -14.36
N ARG A 107 3.53 -5.03 -14.09
CA ARG A 107 4.89 -4.56 -13.75
C ARG A 107 5.28 -5.05 -12.35
N VAL A 108 6.54 -5.48 -12.18
CA VAL A 108 7.13 -5.58 -10.83
C VAL A 108 7.75 -4.21 -10.52
N ALA A 109 7.17 -3.48 -9.57
CA ALA A 109 7.63 -2.14 -9.19
C ALA A 109 8.91 -2.19 -8.35
N ARG A 110 9.60 -1.06 -8.22
CA ARG A 110 10.73 -0.92 -7.30
C ARG A 110 10.24 -0.30 -6.01
N ARG A 111 10.90 -0.65 -4.90
CA ARG A 111 10.69 0.01 -3.62
C ARG A 111 10.95 1.51 -3.74
N GLY A 112 10.06 2.31 -3.17
CA GLY A 112 10.07 3.76 -3.25
C GLY A 112 9.60 4.32 -4.60
N ASP A 113 9.21 3.48 -5.57
CA ASP A 113 8.48 3.99 -6.73
C ASP A 113 7.17 4.63 -6.24
N VAL A 114 6.83 5.78 -6.84
CA VAL A 114 5.57 6.49 -6.63
C VAL A 114 4.87 6.59 -7.98
N PHE A 115 3.65 6.11 -8.08
CA PHE A 115 2.89 6.22 -9.33
C PHE A 115 1.38 6.27 -9.10
N ALA A 116 0.70 6.84 -10.09
CA ALA A 116 -0.75 6.98 -10.10
C ALA A 116 -1.41 5.61 -10.34
N VAL A 117 -2.34 5.24 -9.45
CA VAL A 117 -3.14 4.03 -9.55
C VAL A 117 -4.63 4.38 -9.61
N LYS A 118 -5.39 3.52 -10.27
CA LYS A 118 -6.86 3.53 -10.25
C LYS A 118 -7.34 2.53 -9.20
N ILE A 119 -8.20 2.98 -8.28
CA ILE A 119 -8.83 2.14 -7.27
C ILE A 119 -9.94 1.30 -7.92
N LEU A 120 -9.94 0.00 -7.66
CA LEU A 120 -10.92 -0.95 -8.18
C LEU A 120 -11.87 -1.43 -7.08
N GLY A 121 -11.38 -1.56 -5.84
CA GLY A 121 -12.19 -2.02 -4.70
C GLY A 121 -11.39 -2.06 -3.42
N THR A 122 -11.94 -2.70 -2.39
CA THR A 122 -11.28 -2.88 -1.09
C THR A 122 -11.61 -4.24 -0.48
N LEU A 123 -10.71 -4.72 0.37
CA LEU A 123 -10.90 -5.86 1.26
C LEU A 123 -10.81 -5.37 2.71
N ALA A 124 -11.81 -5.71 3.54
CA ALA A 124 -11.82 -5.45 4.98
C ALA A 124 -11.06 -6.56 5.71
N LEU A 125 -9.74 -6.45 5.85
CA LEU A 125 -8.98 -7.39 6.67
C LEU A 125 -9.10 -6.97 8.15
N ILE A 126 -9.22 -7.98 9.01
CA ILE A 126 -9.01 -7.80 10.46
C ILE A 126 -7.68 -8.48 10.78
N ASP A 127 -6.60 -7.70 10.91
CA ASP A 127 -5.27 -8.23 11.24
C ASP A 127 -5.03 -8.12 12.75
N GLU A 128 -4.80 -9.26 13.40
CA GLU A 128 -4.60 -9.36 14.86
C GLU A 128 -5.64 -8.61 15.74
N GLY A 129 -6.84 -8.33 15.22
CA GLY A 129 -7.93 -7.62 15.92
C GLY A 129 -8.08 -6.13 15.55
N GLU A 130 -7.29 -5.64 14.59
CA GLU A 130 -7.30 -4.27 14.08
C GLU A 130 -7.90 -4.23 12.67
N THR A 131 -8.55 -3.11 12.34
CA THR A 131 -9.04 -2.80 10.99
C THR A 131 -7.85 -2.48 10.12
N ASP A 132 -7.72 -3.24 9.04
CA ASP A 132 -6.60 -3.15 8.13
C ASP A 132 -7.14 -3.21 6.69
N TRP A 133 -7.58 -2.06 6.15
CA TRP A 133 -8.17 -2.01 4.82
C TRP A 133 -7.10 -2.23 3.74
N LYS A 134 -7.32 -3.23 2.87
CA LYS A 134 -6.50 -3.44 1.68
C LYS A 134 -7.21 -2.89 0.44
N VAL A 135 -6.73 -1.77 -0.08
CA VAL A 135 -7.22 -1.21 -1.35
C VAL A 135 -6.70 -2.03 -2.51
N ILE A 136 -7.58 -2.46 -3.41
CA ILE A 136 -7.22 -3.11 -4.66
C ILE A 136 -7.11 -2.04 -5.73
N ALA A 137 -5.95 -1.93 -6.36
CA ALA A 137 -5.68 -0.91 -7.36
C ALA A 137 -4.85 -1.45 -8.53
N ILE A 138 -4.77 -0.67 -9.60
CA ILE A 138 -3.92 -0.95 -10.76
C ILE A 138 -3.19 0.30 -11.23
N ASP A 139 -1.92 0.20 -11.64
CA ASP A 139 -1.19 1.29 -12.30
C ASP A 139 -2.02 1.85 -13.46
N ALA A 140 -2.24 3.16 -13.49
CA ALA A 140 -3.02 3.82 -14.54
C ALA A 140 -2.40 3.70 -15.95
N ARG A 141 -1.15 3.21 -16.04
CA ARG A 141 -0.42 2.95 -17.29
C ARG A 141 -0.41 1.46 -17.66
N ASP A 142 -0.97 0.60 -16.84
CA ASP A 142 -1.07 -0.83 -17.16
C ASP A 142 -1.97 -1.03 -18.39
N PRO A 143 -1.60 -1.91 -19.35
CA PRO A 143 -2.45 -2.18 -20.52
C PRO A 143 -3.86 -2.67 -20.18
N ALA A 144 -4.05 -3.32 -19.03
CA ALA A 144 -5.36 -3.77 -18.56
C ALA A 144 -6.15 -2.69 -17.80
N ALA A 145 -5.54 -1.53 -17.50
CA ALA A 145 -6.18 -0.50 -16.69
C ALA A 145 -7.49 -0.02 -17.30
N ASP A 146 -7.57 0.17 -18.62
CA ASP A 146 -8.80 0.65 -19.28
C ASP A 146 -9.96 -0.35 -19.18
N SER A 147 -9.67 -1.66 -19.12
CA SER A 147 -10.68 -2.72 -18.97
C SER A 147 -11.13 -2.99 -17.54
N LEU A 148 -10.38 -2.54 -16.53
CA LEU A 148 -10.66 -2.80 -15.12
C LEU A 148 -11.20 -1.54 -14.45
N ASN A 149 -12.51 -1.47 -14.17
CA ASN A 149 -13.15 -0.25 -13.65
C ASN A 149 -13.89 -0.46 -12.32
N ASP A 150 -14.16 -1.72 -11.96
CA ASP A 150 -14.72 -2.12 -10.67
C ASP A 150 -14.03 -3.42 -10.20
N VAL A 151 -14.21 -3.80 -8.94
CA VAL A 151 -13.69 -5.04 -8.37
C VAL A 151 -14.24 -6.28 -9.10
N ALA A 152 -15.43 -6.16 -9.69
CA ALA A 152 -16.04 -7.23 -10.49
C ALA A 152 -15.29 -7.51 -11.80
N ASP A 153 -14.54 -6.54 -12.33
CA ASP A 153 -13.77 -6.73 -13.58
C ASP A 153 -12.45 -7.47 -13.35
N VAL A 154 -12.05 -7.67 -12.07
CA VAL A 154 -10.80 -8.33 -11.69
C VAL A 154 -10.88 -9.86 -11.87
N GLU A 155 -12.09 -10.43 -11.87
CA GLU A 155 -12.37 -11.87 -12.04
C GLU A 155 -12.46 -12.31 -13.50
#